data_AF-A0A519SYX3-F1
#
_entry.id   AF-A0A519SYX3-F1
#
_cell.length_a   1.000
_cell.length_b   1.000
_cell.length_c   1.000
_cell.angle_alpha   90.00
_cell.angle_beta   90.00
_cell.angle_gamma   90.00
#
_symmetry.space_group_name_H-M   'P 1'
#
loop_
_entity.id
_entity.type
_entity.pdbx_description
1 polymer ?
#
loop_
_entity_poly.entity_id
_entity_poly.type
_entity_poly.pdbx_seq_one_letter_code
_entity_poly.pdbx_strand_id
1 'polypeptide(L)'
;MKQNRHWSRRVRWGRLLVLLGVLLWVAFSWPTYQPPSRPEVRLRLNYLERVIQEGAAPPTTLGRLTQLNFEWGLFTLSFSTYALANLAQQQPDLRAEAAAAIGRAIEVALTAPIRQPFEPLVPAEYAVPALPSSVLYLGHLNLMLGCHRQLVPNSPYRHLHDSLSAA
;
A
#
# COMPACT_ATOMS: atom_id res chain seq x y z
N MET A 1 -51.27 40.62 -27.07
CA MET A 1 -50.46 40.44 -25.84
C MET A 1 -50.45 39.00 -25.28
N LYS A 2 -50.15 37.94 -26.07
CA LYS A 2 -50.11 36.53 -25.56
C LYS A 2 -48.72 35.85 -25.61
N GLN A 3 -47.72 36.47 -26.22
CA GLN A 3 -46.44 35.82 -26.55
C GLN A 3 -45.48 35.69 -25.36
N ASN A 4 -45.47 36.65 -24.41
CA ASN A 4 -44.56 36.66 -23.26
C ASN A 4 -44.82 35.55 -22.22
N ARG A 5 -46.01 34.95 -22.20
CA ARG A 5 -46.37 33.89 -21.23
C ARG A 5 -45.72 32.54 -21.55
N HIS A 6 -45.47 32.24 -22.83
CA HIS A 6 -44.84 30.99 -23.24
C HIS A 6 -43.32 31.01 -23.06
N TRP A 7 -42.69 32.17 -23.25
CA TRP A 7 -41.25 32.33 -23.10
C TRP A 7 -40.79 32.20 -21.64
N SER A 8 -41.49 32.85 -20.70
CA SER A 8 -41.23 32.72 -19.26
C SER A 8 -41.44 31.29 -18.73
N ARG A 9 -42.39 30.53 -19.29
CA ARG A 9 -42.56 29.10 -18.98
C ARG A 9 -41.38 28.26 -19.46
N ARG A 10 -40.92 28.42 -20.72
CA ARG A 10 -39.76 27.67 -21.26
C ARG A 10 -38.48 27.95 -20.47
N VAL A 11 -38.24 29.21 -20.08
CA VAL A 11 -37.09 29.58 -19.26
C VAL A 11 -37.17 28.96 -17.85
N ARG A 12 -38.36 28.89 -17.25
CA ARG A 12 -38.58 28.21 -15.96
C ARG A 12 -38.31 26.70 -16.05
N TRP A 13 -38.76 26.05 -17.12
CA TRP A 13 -38.50 24.62 -17.35
C TRP A 13 -37.02 24.34 -17.60
N GLY A 14 -36.32 25.18 -18.37
CA GLY A 14 -34.88 25.06 -18.55
C GLY A 14 -34.10 25.18 -17.23
N ARG A 15 -34.46 26.12 -16.36
CA ARG A 15 -33.84 26.27 -15.02
C ARG A 15 -34.12 25.07 -14.12
N LEU A 16 -35.33 24.51 -14.17
CA LEU A 16 -35.69 23.29 -13.42
C LEU A 16 -34.87 22.08 -13.89
N LEU A 17 -34.66 21.92 -15.19
CA LEU A 17 -33.84 20.83 -15.75
C LEU A 17 -32.36 20.97 -15.34
N VAL A 18 -31.82 22.20 -15.34
CA VAL A 18 -30.46 22.45 -14.88
C VAL A 18 -30.33 22.15 -13.38
N LEU A 19 -31.27 22.60 -12.55
CA LEU A 19 -31.29 22.28 -11.11
C LEU A 19 -31.38 20.78 -10.85
N LEU A 20 -32.23 20.06 -11.59
CA LEU A 20 -32.35 18.60 -11.50
C LEU A 20 -31.05 17.92 -11.89
N GLY A 21 -30.41 18.37 -12.98
CA GLY A 21 -29.11 17.86 -13.43
C GLY A 21 -28.01 18.06 -12.39
N VAL A 22 -27.96 19.23 -11.74
CA VAL A 22 -27.01 19.51 -10.65
C VAL A 22 -27.29 18.62 -9.43
N LEU A 23 -28.56 18.45 -9.03
CA LEU A 23 -28.92 17.58 -7.90
C LEU A 23 -28.54 16.12 -8.17
N LEU A 24 -28.81 15.62 -9.38
CA LEU A 24 -28.40 14.29 -9.79
C LEU A 24 -26.88 14.14 -9.80
N TRP A 25 -26.16 15.13 -10.31
CA TRP A 25 -24.70 15.14 -10.32
C TRP A 25 -24.13 15.13 -8.91
N VAL A 26 -24.67 15.92 -7.98
CA VAL A 26 -24.25 15.94 -6.57
C VAL A 26 -24.56 14.60 -5.89
N ALA A 27 -25.72 14.01 -6.13
CA ALA A 27 -26.09 12.71 -5.57
C ALA A 27 -25.19 11.58 -6.09
N PHE A 28 -24.84 11.59 -7.39
CA PHE A 28 -23.94 10.60 -7.99
C PHE A 28 -22.47 10.82 -7.61
N SER A 29 -22.10 12.07 -7.32
CA SER A 29 -20.75 12.43 -6.90
C SER A 29 -20.56 12.32 -5.38
N TRP A 30 -21.61 11.96 -4.64
CA TRP A 30 -21.49 11.78 -3.20
C TRP A 30 -20.63 10.56 -2.92
N PRO A 31 -19.59 10.67 -2.07
CA PRO A 31 -18.74 9.54 -1.75
C PRO A 31 -19.58 8.43 -1.09
N THR A 32 -19.65 7.29 -1.76
CA THR A 32 -20.32 6.07 -1.26
C THR A 32 -19.40 5.21 -0.40
N TYR A 33 -18.11 5.55 -0.33
CA TYR A 33 -17.16 4.83 0.48
C TYR A 33 -17.44 5.06 1.96
N GLN A 34 -17.82 3.98 2.64
CA GLN A 34 -17.82 3.94 4.09
C GLN A 34 -16.56 3.21 4.54
N PRO A 35 -15.78 3.78 5.47
CA PRO A 35 -14.63 3.10 6.01
C PRO A 35 -15.08 1.82 6.72
N PRO A 36 -14.30 0.72 6.61
CA PRO A 36 -14.64 -0.54 7.26
C PRO A 36 -14.68 -0.37 8.78
N SER A 37 -15.49 -1.19 9.43
CA SER A 37 -15.59 -1.21 10.90
C SER A 37 -14.28 -1.68 11.54
N ARG A 38 -14.01 -1.29 12.79
CA ARG A 38 -12.80 -1.72 13.52
C ARG A 38 -12.59 -3.25 13.54
N PRO A 39 -13.63 -4.09 13.79
CA PRO A 39 -13.47 -5.54 13.74
C PRO A 39 -13.03 -6.06 12.37
N GLU A 40 -13.55 -5.47 11.31
CA GLU A 40 -13.21 -5.87 9.94
C GLU A 40 -11.77 -5.47 9.59
N VAL A 41 -11.33 -4.28 10.00
CA VAL A 41 -9.92 -3.86 9.89
C VAL A 41 -9.02 -4.85 10.63
N ARG A 42 -9.38 -5.23 11.86
CA ARG A 42 -8.59 -6.16 12.67
C ARG A 42 -8.45 -7.53 12.00
N LEU A 43 -9.51 -8.05 11.40
CA LEU A 43 -9.46 -9.33 10.67
C LEU A 43 -8.49 -9.26 9.48
N ARG A 44 -8.51 -8.16 8.73
CA ARG A 44 -7.60 -7.94 7.60
C ARG A 44 -6.14 -7.83 8.07
N LEU A 45 -5.89 -7.15 9.20
CA LEU A 45 -4.54 -7.08 9.79
C LEU A 45 -4.02 -8.45 10.21
N ASN A 46 -4.83 -9.23 10.94
CA ASN A 46 -4.44 -10.57 11.38
C ASN A 46 -4.09 -11.46 10.18
N TYR A 47 -4.83 -11.32 9.07
CA TYR A 47 -4.50 -12.03 7.84
C TYR A 47 -3.14 -11.60 7.27
N LEU A 48 -2.87 -10.29 7.18
CA LEU A 48 -1.60 -9.77 6.66
C LEU A 48 -0.42 -10.17 7.55
N GLU A 49 -0.58 -10.08 8.87
CA GLU A 49 0.44 -10.52 9.83
C GLU A 49 0.74 -12.00 9.69
N ARG A 50 -0.28 -12.86 9.58
CA ARG A 50 -0.08 -14.29 9.33
C ARG A 50 0.72 -14.51 8.04
N VAL A 51 0.35 -13.85 6.94
CA VAL A 51 1.06 -13.97 5.66
C VAL A 51 2.53 -13.53 5.78
N ILE A 52 2.81 -12.45 6.50
CA ILE A 52 4.17 -11.96 6.76
C ILE A 52 4.96 -12.93 7.65
N GLN A 53 4.33 -13.46 8.71
CA GLN A 53 4.95 -14.37 9.67
C GLN A 53 5.35 -15.71 9.03
N GLU A 54 4.47 -16.27 8.19
CA GLU A 54 4.75 -17.50 7.42
C GLU A 54 5.99 -17.36 6.54
N GLY A 55 6.30 -16.15 6.07
CA GLY A 55 7.43 -15.85 5.20
C GLY A 55 7.18 -16.26 3.74
N ALA A 56 8.24 -16.28 2.93
CA ALA A 56 8.15 -16.44 1.47
C ALA A 56 8.55 -17.84 0.97
N ALA A 57 8.57 -18.86 1.84
CA ALA A 57 8.89 -20.23 1.44
C ALA A 57 7.82 -20.81 0.49
N PRO A 58 8.16 -21.70 -0.45
CA PRO A 58 7.22 -22.22 -1.46
C PRO A 58 5.81 -22.64 -0.99
N PRO A 59 5.63 -23.35 0.16
CA PRO A 59 4.29 -23.78 0.58
C PRO A 59 3.42 -22.67 1.20
N THR A 60 4.01 -21.52 1.53
CA THR A 60 3.32 -20.41 2.22
C THR A 60 2.41 -19.64 1.26
N THR A 61 1.47 -18.86 1.79
CA THR A 61 0.64 -17.98 0.95
C THR A 61 1.49 -17.00 0.15
N LEU A 62 2.47 -16.35 0.78
CA LEU A 62 3.34 -15.38 0.11
C LEU A 62 4.26 -16.06 -0.92
N GLY A 63 4.81 -17.24 -0.59
CA GLY A 63 5.64 -18.01 -1.52
C GLY A 63 4.90 -18.40 -2.78
N ARG A 64 3.66 -18.89 -2.67
CA ARG A 64 2.82 -19.20 -3.84
C ARG A 64 2.53 -17.97 -4.70
N LEU A 65 2.24 -16.82 -4.10
CA LEU A 65 2.05 -15.57 -4.84
C LEU A 65 3.32 -15.15 -5.58
N THR A 66 4.47 -15.26 -4.90
CA THR A 66 5.79 -14.95 -5.46
C THR A 66 6.15 -15.86 -6.64
N GLN A 67 5.74 -17.14 -6.60
CA GLN A 67 5.95 -18.07 -7.72
C GLN A 67 5.10 -17.73 -8.95
N LEU A 68 3.89 -17.18 -8.77
CA LEU A 68 3.05 -16.73 -9.88
C LEU A 68 3.62 -15.46 -10.52
N ASN A 69 4.09 -14.53 -9.69
CA ASN A 69 4.78 -13.33 -10.11
C ASN A 69 5.67 -12.85 -8.95
N PHE A 70 6.97 -12.75 -9.21
CA PHE A 70 7.94 -12.40 -8.16
C PHE A 70 7.72 -11.00 -7.57
N GLU A 71 7.16 -10.07 -8.35
CA GLU A 71 6.83 -8.72 -7.89
C GLU A 71 5.69 -8.74 -6.88
N TRP A 72 4.74 -9.67 -7.00
CA TRP A 72 3.59 -9.75 -6.09
C TRP A 72 4.01 -10.04 -4.66
N GLY A 73 5.08 -10.80 -4.44
CA GLY A 73 5.66 -11.01 -3.12
C GLY A 73 6.14 -9.69 -2.50
N LEU A 74 6.94 -8.94 -3.24
CA LEU A 74 7.47 -7.65 -2.81
C LEU A 74 6.36 -6.60 -2.60
N PHE A 75 5.39 -6.52 -3.50
CA PHE A 75 4.26 -5.59 -3.40
C PHE A 75 3.37 -5.92 -2.20
N THR A 76 3.13 -7.21 -1.94
CA THR A 76 2.36 -7.63 -0.75
C THR A 76 3.03 -7.14 0.52
N LEU A 77 4.35 -7.34 0.67
CA LEU A 77 5.10 -6.90 1.84
C LEU A 77 5.12 -5.37 1.99
N SER A 78 5.39 -4.64 0.91
CA SER A 78 5.51 -3.18 0.94
C SER A 78 4.17 -2.47 1.16
N PHE A 79 3.10 -2.88 0.48
CA PHE A 79 1.78 -2.30 0.70
C PHE A 79 1.21 -2.65 2.07
N SER A 80 1.48 -3.86 2.58
CA SER A 80 1.11 -4.21 3.96
C SER A 80 1.84 -3.32 4.96
N THR A 81 3.14 -3.09 4.73
CA THR A 81 3.96 -2.21 5.57
C THR A 81 3.42 -0.78 5.59
N TYR A 82 3.08 -0.25 4.42
CA TYR A 82 2.49 1.08 4.31
C TYR A 82 1.13 1.18 5.02
N ALA A 83 0.27 0.17 4.85
CA ALA A 83 -1.03 0.11 5.53
C ALA A 83 -0.88 0.04 7.06
N LEU A 84 0.02 -0.80 7.56
CA LEU A 84 0.32 -0.95 8.99
C LEU A 84 0.84 0.35 9.60
N ALA A 85 1.75 1.05 8.91
CA ALA A 85 2.29 2.32 9.38
C ALA A 85 1.22 3.41 9.48
N ASN A 86 0.38 3.54 8.45
CA ASN A 86 -0.73 4.49 8.45
C ASN A 86 -1.74 4.19 9.56
N LEU A 87 -2.06 2.90 9.76
CA LEU A 87 -2.99 2.52 10.81
C LEU A 87 -2.43 2.82 12.20
N ALA A 88 -1.16 2.54 12.44
CA ALA A 88 -0.47 2.84 13.70
C ALA A 88 -0.39 4.36 13.99
N GLN A 89 -0.39 5.21 12.95
CA GLN A 89 -0.50 6.66 13.13
C GLN A 89 -1.91 7.08 13.59
N GLN A 90 -2.96 6.42 13.10
CA GLN A 90 -4.35 6.71 13.47
C GLN A 90 -4.76 6.07 14.81
N GLN A 91 -4.15 4.93 15.15
CA GLN A 91 -4.44 4.11 16.32
C GLN A 91 -3.12 3.81 17.07
N PRO A 92 -2.70 4.69 17.99
CA PRO A 92 -1.40 4.60 18.65
C PRO A 92 -1.17 3.32 19.46
N ASP A 93 -2.25 2.67 19.91
CA ASP A 93 -2.25 1.38 20.60
C ASP A 93 -1.71 0.23 19.72
N LEU A 94 -1.83 0.35 18.39
CA LEU A 94 -1.33 -0.63 17.44
C LEU A 94 0.14 -0.44 17.07
N ARG A 95 0.79 0.62 17.58
CA ARG A 95 2.14 1.03 17.12
C ARG A 95 3.20 -0.05 17.32
N ALA A 96 3.20 -0.73 18.47
CA ALA A 96 4.19 -1.76 18.77
C ALA A 96 4.02 -3.01 17.90
N GLU A 97 2.77 -3.44 17.71
CA GLU A 97 2.41 -4.59 16.87
C GLU A 97 2.73 -4.30 15.40
N ALA A 98 2.33 -3.14 14.89
CA ALA A 98 2.64 -2.70 13.53
C ALA A 98 4.16 -2.62 13.30
N ALA A 99 4.92 -2.09 14.26
CA ALA A 99 6.38 -2.04 14.17
C ALA A 99 6.99 -3.45 14.06
N ALA A 100 6.54 -4.40 14.88
CA ALA A 100 7.01 -5.79 14.84
C ALA A 100 6.66 -6.46 13.50
N ALA A 101 5.43 -6.31 13.01
CA ALA A 101 4.98 -6.86 11.74
C ALA A 101 5.77 -6.28 10.55
N ILE A 102 6.01 -4.96 10.55
CA ILE A 102 6.83 -4.29 9.53
C ILE A 102 8.28 -4.77 9.61
N GLY A 103 8.85 -4.89 10.81
CA GLY A 103 10.20 -5.41 11.02
C GLY A 103 10.34 -6.81 10.43
N ARG A 104 9.34 -7.67 10.64
CA ARG A 104 9.31 -9.00 10.02
C ARG A 104 9.16 -8.94 8.50
N ALA A 105 8.34 -8.04 7.97
CA ALA A 105 8.19 -7.88 6.52
C ALA A 105 9.52 -7.46 5.87
N ILE A 106 10.31 -6.60 6.51
CA ILE A 106 11.65 -6.21 6.06
C ILE A 106 12.58 -7.44 6.03
N GLU A 107 12.61 -8.23 7.09
CA GLU A 107 13.41 -9.47 7.12
C GLU A 107 13.02 -10.41 5.97
N VAL A 108 11.72 -10.61 5.74
CA VAL A 108 11.23 -11.46 4.65
C VAL A 108 11.62 -10.89 3.28
N ALA A 109 11.54 -9.57 3.08
CA ALA A 109 11.93 -8.92 1.84
C ALA A 109 13.44 -9.09 1.53
N LEU A 110 14.28 -9.24 2.55
CA LEU A 110 15.71 -9.48 2.41
C LEU A 110 16.05 -10.96 2.12
N THR A 111 15.10 -11.88 2.31
CA THR A 111 15.32 -13.30 2.03
C THR A 111 15.40 -13.59 0.53
N ALA A 112 16.07 -14.69 0.19
CA ALA A 112 16.30 -15.14 -1.19
C ALA A 112 15.03 -15.20 -2.05
N PRO A 113 13.89 -15.80 -1.61
CA PRO A 113 12.69 -15.89 -2.45
C PRO A 113 12.13 -14.54 -2.93
N ILE A 114 12.31 -13.47 -2.15
CA ILE A 114 11.88 -12.13 -2.53
C ILE A 114 12.99 -11.37 -3.25
N ARG A 115 14.25 -11.48 -2.80
CA ARG A 115 15.38 -10.68 -3.27
C ARG A 115 15.97 -11.17 -4.60
N GLN A 116 16.17 -12.48 -4.75
CA GLN A 116 16.90 -13.07 -5.89
C GLN A 116 16.34 -12.73 -7.26
N PRO A 117 15.00 -12.68 -7.49
CA PRO A 117 14.44 -12.35 -8.80
C PRO A 117 14.82 -10.97 -9.32
N PHE A 118 15.31 -10.07 -8.45
CA PHE A 118 15.72 -8.72 -8.80
C PHE A 118 17.24 -8.58 -8.95
N GLU A 119 18.01 -9.60 -8.58
CA GLU A 119 19.47 -9.59 -8.73
C GLU A 119 19.84 -9.57 -10.22
N PRO A 120 20.89 -8.83 -10.60
CA PRO A 120 21.39 -8.87 -11.97
C PRO A 120 21.88 -10.28 -12.31
N LEU A 121 21.67 -10.71 -13.55
CA LEU A 121 22.21 -11.96 -14.09
C LEU A 121 23.72 -11.84 -14.26
N VAL A 122 24.45 -12.03 -13.17
CA VAL A 122 25.92 -12.08 -13.12
C VAL A 122 26.32 -13.49 -12.73
N PRO A 123 27.32 -14.11 -13.40
CA PRO A 123 27.83 -15.41 -12.97
C PRO A 123 28.25 -15.38 -11.50
N ALA A 124 27.92 -16.43 -10.75
CA ALA A 124 28.08 -16.48 -9.29
C ALA A 124 29.54 -16.20 -8.82
N GLU A 125 30.52 -16.49 -9.67
CA GLU A 125 31.94 -16.23 -9.45
C GLU A 125 32.32 -14.72 -9.41
N TYR A 126 31.47 -13.85 -9.97
CA TYR A 126 31.64 -12.38 -9.91
C TYR A 126 30.60 -11.70 -9.01
N ALA A 127 29.70 -12.47 -8.40
CA ALA A 127 28.63 -11.92 -7.56
C ALA A 127 29.19 -11.51 -6.19
N VAL A 128 29.32 -10.21 -5.97
CA VAL A 128 29.58 -9.66 -4.63
C VAL A 128 28.27 -9.68 -3.83
N PRO A 129 28.28 -10.04 -2.53
CA PRO A 129 27.09 -9.95 -1.69
C PRO A 129 26.64 -8.48 -1.59
N ALA A 130 25.65 -8.13 -2.40
CA ALA A 130 25.08 -6.80 -2.45
C ALA A 130 23.55 -6.89 -2.59
N LEU A 131 22.87 -5.82 -2.24
CA LEU A 131 21.46 -5.71 -2.59
C LEU A 131 21.30 -5.60 -4.11
N PRO A 132 20.18 -6.08 -4.68
CA PRO A 132 19.87 -5.89 -6.08
C PRO A 132 19.93 -4.41 -6.48
N SER A 133 20.46 -4.10 -7.67
CA SER A 133 20.43 -2.73 -8.21
C SER A 133 19.07 -2.33 -8.79
N SER A 134 18.06 -3.20 -8.68
CA SER A 134 16.70 -2.93 -9.15
C SER A 134 16.07 -1.78 -8.38
N VAL A 135 15.75 -0.69 -9.08
CA VAL A 135 15.03 0.47 -8.51
C VAL A 135 13.67 0.05 -7.94
N LEU A 136 13.01 -0.92 -8.56
CA LEU A 136 11.74 -1.45 -8.08
C LEU A 136 11.91 -2.11 -6.70
N TYR A 137 12.87 -3.02 -6.58
CA TYR A 137 13.17 -3.67 -5.29
C TYR A 137 13.63 -2.67 -4.23
N LEU A 138 14.63 -1.85 -4.56
CA LEU A 138 15.21 -0.89 -3.62
C LEU A 138 14.21 0.19 -3.21
N GLY A 139 13.36 0.66 -4.12
CA GLY A 139 12.31 1.64 -3.81
C GLY A 139 11.29 1.10 -2.81
N HIS A 140 10.80 -0.12 -3.02
CA HIS A 140 9.88 -0.77 -2.08
C HIS A 140 10.54 -1.12 -0.74
N LEU A 141 11.79 -1.59 -0.76
CA LEU A 141 12.55 -1.83 0.47
C LEU A 141 12.74 -0.51 1.23
N ASN A 142 13.17 0.57 0.58
CA ASN A 142 13.39 1.87 1.21
C ASN A 142 12.10 2.43 1.83
N LEU A 143 10.96 2.30 1.13
CA LEU A 143 9.64 2.63 1.69
C LEU A 143 9.36 1.85 2.98
N MET A 144 9.60 0.53 2.98
CA MET A 144 9.36 -0.32 4.15
C MET A 144 10.23 0.10 5.34
N LEU A 145 11.52 0.38 5.08
CA LEU A 145 12.46 0.86 6.09
C LEU A 145 12.03 2.21 6.68
N GLY A 146 11.56 3.14 5.82
CA GLY A 146 11.03 4.43 6.22
C GLY A 146 9.79 4.30 7.11
N CYS A 147 8.83 3.47 6.71
CA CYS A 147 7.65 3.14 7.52
C CYS A 147 8.04 2.56 8.89
N HIS A 148 9.00 1.65 8.95
CA HIS A 148 9.50 1.12 10.23
C HIS A 148 10.12 2.21 11.10
N ARG A 149 10.97 3.06 10.53
CA ARG A 149 11.66 4.15 11.25
C ARG A 149 10.69 5.21 11.78
N GLN A 150 9.58 5.46 11.10
CA GLN A 150 8.51 6.32 11.61
C GLN A 150 7.88 5.77 12.90
N LEU A 151 7.80 4.44 13.04
CA LEU A 151 7.27 3.79 14.24
C LEU A 151 8.34 3.56 15.32
N VAL A 152 9.58 3.32 14.92
CA VAL A 152 10.73 3.04 15.79
C VAL A 152 11.87 3.99 15.43
N PRO A 153 12.01 5.16 16.11
CA PRO A 153 13.04 6.14 15.78
C PRO A 153 14.46 5.58 15.80
N ASN A 154 14.74 4.66 16.74
CA ASN A 154 16.00 3.91 16.85
C ASN A 154 15.96 2.58 16.08
N SER A 155 15.36 2.58 14.89
CA SER A 155 15.23 1.40 14.04
C SER A 155 16.60 0.71 13.82
N PRO A 156 16.69 -0.62 13.95
CA PRO A 156 17.92 -1.36 13.64
C PRO A 156 18.34 -1.20 12.17
N TYR A 157 17.40 -0.84 11.30
CA TYR A 157 17.62 -0.65 9.87
C TYR A 157 18.05 0.77 9.47
N ARG A 158 18.31 1.66 10.44
CA ARG A 158 18.62 3.09 10.15
C ARG A 158 19.75 3.25 9.13
N HIS A 159 20.84 2.49 9.28
CA HIS A 159 22.02 2.61 8.42
C HIS A 159 21.70 2.18 6.99
N LEU A 160 20.93 1.10 6.83
CA LEU A 160 20.50 0.64 5.52
C LEU A 160 19.58 1.67 4.84
N HIS A 161 18.62 2.22 5.58
CA HIS A 161 17.72 3.24 5.07
C HIS A 161 18.45 4.53 4.66
N ASP A 162 19.40 4.98 5.47
CA ASP A 162 20.22 6.16 5.17
C ASP A 162 21.10 5.91 3.93
N SER A 163 21.69 4.71 3.80
CA SER A 163 22.48 4.33 2.63
C SER A 163 21.66 4.29 1.34
N LEU A 164 20.43 3.76 1.38
CA LEU A 164 19.57 3.67 0.19
C LEU A 164 18.97 5.02 -0.19
N SER A 165 18.74 5.92 0.77
CA SER A 165 18.17 7.25 0.53
C SER A 165 19.19 8.28 0.05
N ALA A 166 20.49 8.01 0.24
CA ALA A 166 21.58 8.86 -0.22
C ALA A 166 22.09 8.53 -1.63
N ALA A 167 21.67 7.38 -2.17
CA ALA A 167 22.01 6.89 -3.51
C ALA A 167 21.12 7.54 -4.58
#